data_AF-J9DWS5-F1
#
_entry.id   AF-J9DWS5-F1
#
_cell.length_a   1.000
_cell.length_b   1.000
_cell.length_c   1.000
_cell.angle_alpha   90.00
_cell.angle_beta   90.00
_cell.angle_gamma   90.00
#
_symmetry.space_group_name_H-M   'P 1'
#
loop_
_entity.id
_entity.type
_entity.pdbx_description
1 polymer ?
#
loop_
_entity_poly.entity_id
_entity_poly.type
_entity_poly.pdbx_seq_one_letter_code
_entity_poly.pdbx_strand_id
1 'polypeptide(L)'
;SLFRAPPLAVADSRGDVQHFINDFSARFGDSNNGINFFSGSYEDAINECKNSLRFMIVYLHNPSHESCERFVRETLLSYQMKQFLDRNEILLWGVSVRSQEGYKVSMALRESTYPFLALLCMRETRMVVVSLKSFLNSY
;
A
#
# COMPACT_ATOMS: atom_id res chain seq x y z
N SER A 1 25.25 22.41 -22.03
CA SER A 1 25.10 20.95 -22.05
C SER A 1 24.53 20.53 -20.70
N LEU A 2 23.22 20.25 -20.65
CA LEU A 2 22.50 19.86 -19.44
C LEU A 2 21.94 18.47 -19.71
N PHE A 3 22.29 17.53 -18.86
CA PHE A 3 21.91 16.14 -18.90
C PHE A 3 20.40 16.01 -19.16
N ARG A 4 20.04 15.62 -20.38
CA ARG A 4 18.73 15.05 -20.66
C ARG A 4 18.74 13.69 -19.98
N ALA A 5 18.16 13.60 -18.79
CA ALA A 5 17.89 12.31 -18.18
C ALA A 5 17.23 11.42 -19.24
N PRO A 6 17.61 10.13 -19.35
CA PRO A 6 16.88 9.20 -20.18
C PRO A 6 15.40 9.33 -19.82
N PRO A 7 14.46 9.28 -20.79
CA PRO A 7 13.05 9.14 -20.45
C PRO A 7 12.99 8.00 -19.44
N LEU A 8 12.59 8.28 -18.20
CA LEU A 8 12.39 7.23 -17.21
C LEU A 8 11.53 6.20 -17.92
N ALA A 9 12.04 4.97 -18.03
CA ALA A 9 11.38 3.88 -18.73
C ALA A 9 9.88 3.92 -18.45
N VAL A 10 9.06 3.73 -19.48
CA VAL A 10 7.60 3.75 -19.38
C VAL A 10 7.18 3.10 -18.06
N ALA A 11 6.69 3.91 -17.13
CA ALA A 11 6.42 3.47 -15.77
C ALA A 11 5.26 2.49 -15.81
N ASP A 12 5.52 1.19 -15.62
CA ASP A 12 4.47 0.18 -15.51
C ASP A 12 3.95 0.10 -14.08
N SER A 13 3.11 1.08 -13.72
CA SER A 13 2.53 1.18 -12.37
C SER A 13 1.75 -0.06 -11.95
N ARG A 14 1.07 -0.73 -12.90
CA ARG A 14 0.33 -1.97 -12.62
C ARG A 14 1.28 -3.15 -12.46
N GLY A 15 2.30 -3.25 -13.30
CA GLY A 15 3.36 -4.24 -13.17
C GLY A 15 4.09 -4.15 -11.83
N ASP A 16 4.42 -2.94 -11.37
CA ASP A 16 5.04 -2.68 -10.07
C ASP A 16 4.19 -3.22 -8.90
N VAL A 17 2.88 -2.97 -8.93
CA VAL A 17 1.93 -3.47 -7.91
C VAL A 17 1.79 -4.99 -7.99
N GLN A 18 1.66 -5.54 -9.20
CA GLN A 18 1.55 -6.98 -9.39
C GLN A 18 2.80 -7.73 -8.91
N HIS A 19 3.98 -7.19 -9.20
CA HIS A 19 5.25 -7.74 -8.70
C HIS A 19 5.28 -7.74 -7.16
N PHE A 20 4.86 -6.65 -6.52
CA PHE A 20 4.75 -6.59 -5.07
C PHE A 20 3.80 -7.65 -4.51
N ILE A 21 2.61 -7.82 -5.09
CA ILE A 21 1.62 -8.81 -4.62
C ILE A 21 2.19 -10.23 -4.73
N ASN A 22 2.89 -10.54 -5.82
CA ASN A 22 3.51 -11.84 -6.03
C ASN A 22 4.63 -12.09 -5.00
N ASP A 23 5.53 -11.14 -4.81
CA ASP A 23 6.62 -11.23 -3.82
C ASP A 23 6.07 -11.36 -2.39
N PHE A 24 5.06 -10.56 -2.06
CA PHE A 24 4.41 -10.58 -0.77
C PHE A 24 3.80 -11.97 -0.50
N SER A 25 3.05 -12.51 -1.47
CA SER A 25 2.42 -13.81 -1.36
C SER A 25 3.45 -14.94 -1.27
N ALA A 26 4.53 -14.87 -2.04
CA ALA A 26 5.61 -15.86 -1.98
C ALA A 26 6.35 -15.84 -0.63
N ARG A 27 6.51 -14.67 -0.01
CA ARG A 27 7.26 -14.52 1.25
C ARG A 27 6.43 -14.74 2.50
N PHE A 28 5.16 -14.34 2.47
CA PHE A 28 4.31 -14.30 3.66
C PHE A 28 3.03 -15.13 3.56
N GLY A 29 2.64 -15.53 2.34
CA GLY A 29 1.45 -16.34 2.12
C GLY A 29 1.63 -17.77 2.60
N ASP A 30 0.57 -18.30 3.21
CA ASP A 30 0.36 -19.72 3.44
C ASP A 30 -1.10 -20.09 3.12
N SER A 31 -1.48 -21.37 3.22
CA SER A 31 -2.83 -21.84 2.89
C SER A 31 -3.96 -21.22 3.73
N ASN A 32 -3.64 -20.64 4.89
CA ASN A 32 -4.59 -20.05 5.84
C ASN A 32 -4.36 -18.55 6.08
N ASN A 33 -3.31 -17.95 5.52
CA ASN A 33 -2.84 -16.62 5.88
C ASN A 33 -2.55 -15.71 4.66
N GLY A 34 -3.56 -15.55 3.81
CA GLY A 34 -3.56 -14.58 2.71
C GLY A 34 -4.21 -13.24 3.09
N ILE A 35 -3.89 -12.20 2.32
CA ILE A 35 -4.59 -10.91 2.32
C ILE A 35 -4.76 -10.41 0.89
N ASN A 36 -5.93 -9.85 0.59
CA ASN A 36 -6.29 -9.45 -0.76
C ASN A 36 -5.91 -7.99 -1.01
N PHE A 37 -4.89 -7.78 -1.84
CA PHE A 37 -4.54 -6.47 -2.38
C PHE A 37 -5.31 -6.19 -3.67
N PHE A 38 -5.69 -4.94 -3.88
CA PHE A 38 -6.19 -4.47 -5.16
C PHE A 38 -5.05 -4.46 -6.20
N SER A 39 -5.24 -5.16 -7.32
CA SER A 39 -4.21 -5.42 -8.34
C SER A 39 -4.10 -4.34 -9.43
N GLY A 40 -4.51 -3.10 -9.13
CA GLY A 40 -4.37 -1.95 -10.03
C GLY A 40 -3.33 -0.94 -9.54
N SER A 41 -3.04 0.07 -10.36
CA SER A 41 -2.18 1.19 -9.98
C SER A 41 -2.80 1.99 -8.82
N TYR A 42 -2.01 2.89 -8.20
CA TYR A 42 -2.54 3.77 -7.17
C TYR A 42 -3.73 4.61 -7.69
N GLU A 43 -3.65 5.07 -8.93
CA GLU A 43 -4.73 5.84 -9.56
C GLU A 43 -5.99 5.00 -9.79
N ASP A 44 -5.83 3.75 -10.24
CA ASP A 44 -6.95 2.81 -10.38
C ASP A 44 -7.67 2.60 -9.03
N ALA A 45 -6.89 2.40 -7.96
CA ALA A 45 -7.43 2.17 -6.62
C ALA A 45 -8.19 3.40 -6.08
N ILE A 46 -7.67 4.61 -6.32
CA ILE A 46 -8.34 5.86 -5.97
C ILE A 46 -9.65 6.01 -6.75
N ASN A 47 -9.66 5.68 -8.04
CA ASN A 47 -10.86 5.76 -8.87
C ASN A 47 -11.91 4.74 -8.43
N GLU A 48 -11.51 3.51 -8.08
CA GLU A 48 -12.40 2.49 -7.51
C GLU A 48 -13.04 2.98 -6.20
N CYS A 49 -12.25 3.54 -5.29
CA CYS A 49 -12.76 4.03 -4.00
C CYS A 49 -13.72 5.22 -4.17
N LYS A 50 -13.47 6.10 -5.16
CA LYS A 50 -14.39 7.19 -5.52
C LYS A 50 -15.71 6.66 -6.05
N ASN A 51 -15.67 5.69 -6.95
CA ASN A 51 -16.86 5.15 -7.61
C ASN A 51 -17.72 4.34 -6.65
N SER A 52 -17.09 3.59 -5.74
CA SER A 52 -17.77 2.70 -4.80
C SER A 52 -18.01 3.34 -3.42
N LEU A 53 -17.55 4.58 -3.20
CA LEU A 53 -17.60 5.30 -1.91
C LEU A 53 -17.01 4.49 -0.73
N ARG A 54 -15.90 3.79 -0.99
CA ARG A 54 -15.21 2.91 -0.02
C ARG A 54 -14.00 3.58 0.58
N PHE A 55 -13.63 3.16 1.79
CA PHE A 55 -12.33 3.48 2.38
C PHE A 55 -11.22 2.69 1.70
N MET A 56 -10.02 3.27 1.68
CA MET A 56 -8.81 2.62 1.16
C MET A 56 -7.76 2.56 2.26
N ILE A 57 -7.04 1.45 2.39
CA ILE A 57 -5.79 1.41 3.13
C ILE A 57 -4.63 1.32 2.14
N VAL A 58 -3.66 2.22 2.29
CA VAL A 58 -2.38 2.20 1.57
C VAL A 58 -1.32 1.60 2.48
N TYR A 59 -0.68 0.52 2.02
CA TYR A 59 0.48 -0.09 2.65
C TYR A 59 1.74 0.15 1.81
N LEU A 60 2.72 0.89 2.35
CA LEU A 60 4.03 1.04 1.70
C LEU A 60 5.05 0.13 2.38
N HIS A 61 5.58 -0.81 1.62
CA HIS A 61 6.53 -1.81 2.07
C HIS A 61 7.96 -1.42 1.71
N ASN A 62 8.90 -1.50 2.66
CA ASN A 62 10.33 -1.47 2.36
C ASN A 62 10.95 -2.83 2.73
N PRO A 63 11.34 -3.65 1.75
CA PRO A 63 11.85 -4.99 2.02
C PRO A 63 13.23 -5.01 2.70
N SER A 64 13.92 -3.87 2.79
CA SER A 64 15.17 -3.75 3.57
C SER A 64 14.94 -3.62 5.08
N HIS A 65 13.73 -3.35 5.54
CA HIS A 65 13.48 -2.96 6.92
C HIS A 65 12.86 -4.10 7.71
N GLU A 66 13.55 -4.61 8.74
CA GLU A 66 13.07 -5.73 9.57
C GLU A 66 11.69 -5.46 10.19
N SER A 67 11.43 -4.21 10.60
CA SER A 67 10.13 -3.79 11.11
C SER A 67 8.97 -4.04 10.13
N CYS A 68 9.22 -4.05 8.81
CA CYS A 68 8.20 -4.41 7.83
C CYS A 68 7.82 -5.89 7.93
N GLU A 69 8.78 -6.78 8.11
CA GLU A 69 8.52 -8.22 8.26
C GLU A 69 7.71 -8.49 9.53
N ARG A 70 8.13 -7.92 10.66
CA ARG A 70 7.38 -8.05 11.93
C ARG A 70 5.94 -7.57 11.77
N PHE A 71 5.76 -6.36 11.23
CA PHE A 71 4.44 -5.77 11.02
C PHE A 71 3.55 -6.62 10.11
N VAL A 72 4.11 -7.21 9.04
CA VAL A 72 3.30 -8.06 8.15
C VAL A 72 2.78 -9.28 8.90
N ARG A 73 3.65 -9.97 9.65
CA ARG A 73 3.30 -11.21 10.35
C ARG A 73 2.36 -10.97 11.53
N GLU A 74 2.64 -9.95 12.33
CA GLU A 74 1.95 -9.71 13.60
C GLU A 74 0.70 -8.84 13.45
N THR A 75 0.69 -7.93 12.47
CA THR A 75 -0.38 -6.91 12.34
C THR A 75 -1.15 -7.06 11.04
N LEU A 76 -0.49 -6.98 9.88
CA LEU A 76 -1.18 -6.92 8.59
C LEU A 76 -1.94 -8.22 8.30
N LEU A 77 -1.33 -9.38 8.59
CA LEU A 77 -1.94 -10.69 8.39
C LEU A 77 -2.75 -11.18 9.60
N SER A 78 -2.90 -10.35 10.64
CA SER A 78 -3.70 -10.71 11.81
C SER A 78 -5.16 -10.97 11.45
N TYR A 79 -5.83 -11.83 12.23
CA TYR A 79 -7.26 -12.08 12.08
C TYR A 79 -8.07 -10.78 12.22
N GLN A 80 -7.68 -9.91 13.15
CA GLN A 80 -8.30 -8.64 13.43
C GLN A 80 -8.22 -7.69 12.23
N MET A 81 -7.07 -7.59 11.57
CA MET A 81 -6.92 -6.78 10.35
C MET A 81 -7.80 -7.33 9.22
N LYS A 82 -7.78 -8.64 8.98
CA LYS A 82 -8.61 -9.27 7.94
C LYS A 82 -10.11 -9.06 8.18
N GLN A 83 -10.57 -9.23 9.41
CA GLN A 83 -11.95 -8.93 9.80
C GLN A 83 -12.30 -7.45 9.64
N PHE A 84 -11.37 -6.55 9.97
CA PHE A 84 -11.58 -5.12 9.81
C PHE A 84 -11.73 -4.71 8.35
N LEU A 85 -10.91 -5.25 7.46
CA LEU A 85 -10.99 -5.01 6.02
C LEU A 85 -12.31 -5.53 5.43
N ASP A 86 -12.68 -6.77 5.77
CA ASP A 86 -13.87 -7.43 5.24
C ASP A 86 -15.17 -6.75 5.71
N ARG A 87 -15.33 -6.55 7.02
CA ARG A 87 -16.57 -5.98 7.60
C ARG A 87 -16.87 -4.55 7.16
N ASN A 88 -15.83 -3.77 6.87
CA ASN A 88 -15.96 -2.36 6.48
C ASN A 88 -15.79 -2.16 4.97
N GLU A 89 -15.71 -3.25 4.21
CA GLU A 89 -15.48 -3.24 2.76
C GLU A 89 -14.31 -2.32 2.39
N ILE A 90 -13.18 -2.40 3.10
CA ILE A 90 -12.02 -1.51 2.85
C ILE A 90 -11.18 -2.08 1.72
N LEU A 91 -10.86 -1.24 0.73
CA LEU A 91 -9.92 -1.60 -0.33
C LEU A 91 -8.49 -1.53 0.23
N LEU A 92 -7.79 -2.66 0.30
CA LEU A 92 -6.38 -2.68 0.63
C LEU A 92 -5.54 -2.57 -0.65
N TRP A 93 -4.64 -1.60 -0.68
CA TRP A 93 -3.65 -1.43 -1.75
C TRP A 93 -2.26 -1.38 -1.14
N GLY A 94 -1.28 -1.96 -1.84
CA GLY A 94 0.09 -1.96 -1.35
C GLY A 94 1.11 -2.07 -2.46
N VAL A 95 2.31 -1.57 -2.18
CA VAL A 95 3.43 -1.60 -3.12
C VAL A 95 4.76 -1.52 -2.38
N SER A 96 5.83 -1.99 -3.02
CA SER A 96 7.19 -1.78 -2.55
C SER A 96 7.69 -0.38 -2.90
N VAL A 97 8.26 0.36 -1.95
CA VAL A 97 8.87 1.67 -2.23
C VAL A 97 10.15 1.61 -3.06
N ARG A 98 10.65 0.41 -3.34
CA ARG A 98 11.74 0.21 -4.31
C ARG A 98 11.26 0.29 -5.76
N SER A 99 9.96 0.15 -6.00
CA SER A 99 9.38 0.30 -7.33
C SER A 99 9.17 1.78 -7.66
N GLN A 100 8.94 2.10 -8.94
CA GLN A 100 8.74 3.47 -9.35
C GLN A 100 7.38 4.00 -8.87
N GLU A 101 6.34 3.17 -8.92
CA GLU A 101 5.03 3.49 -8.36
C GLU A 101 5.10 3.74 -6.86
N GLY A 102 5.76 2.86 -6.11
CA GLY A 102 5.89 2.99 -4.66
C GLY A 102 6.67 4.24 -4.24
N TYR A 103 7.74 4.57 -4.97
CA TYR A 103 8.48 5.81 -4.75
C TYR A 103 7.62 7.06 -5.02
N LYS A 104 6.85 7.08 -6.12
CA LYS A 104 5.95 8.22 -6.40
C LYS A 104 4.90 8.40 -5.32
N VAL A 105 4.29 7.31 -4.86
CA VAL A 105 3.24 7.35 -3.82
C VAL A 105 3.82 7.75 -2.46
N SER A 106 5.02 7.28 -2.08
CA SER A 106 5.65 7.70 -0.83
C SER A 106 5.93 9.21 -0.82
N MET A 107 6.37 9.78 -1.95
CA MET A 107 6.54 11.22 -2.11
C MET A 107 5.21 11.98 -2.03
N ALA A 108 4.15 11.47 -2.67
CA ALA A 108 2.83 12.09 -2.61
C ALA A 108 2.26 12.13 -1.18
N LEU A 109 2.52 11.08 -0.39
CA LEU A 109 2.10 10.97 1.02
C LEU A 109 3.07 11.65 2.00
N ARG A 110 4.25 12.08 1.52
CA ARG A 110 5.35 12.68 2.31
C ARG A 110 5.86 11.76 3.42
N GLU A 111 6.03 10.49 3.11
CA GLU A 111 6.42 9.47 4.09
C GLU A 111 7.81 8.90 3.80
N SER A 112 8.60 8.75 4.85
CA SER A 112 9.99 8.25 4.80
C SER A 112 10.27 7.17 5.83
N THR A 113 9.26 6.72 6.59
CA THR A 113 9.37 5.71 7.64
C THR A 113 8.56 4.48 7.25
N TYR A 114 9.13 3.29 7.47
CA TYR A 114 8.53 2.02 7.02
C TYR A 114 8.55 0.98 8.13
N PRO A 115 7.51 0.13 8.24
CA PRO A 115 6.31 0.07 7.40
C PRO A 115 5.42 1.30 7.55
N PHE A 116 4.72 1.68 6.48
CA PHE A 116 3.75 2.77 6.52
C PHE A 116 2.36 2.27 6.18
N LEU A 117 1.37 2.74 6.94
CA LEU A 117 -0.05 2.46 6.75
C LEU A 117 -0.85 3.76 6.83
N ALA A 118 -1.69 4.03 5.84
CA ALA A 118 -2.64 5.14 5.85
C ALA A 118 -4.03 4.68 5.46
N LEU A 119 -5.04 5.20 6.17
CA LEU A 119 -6.43 5.08 5.78
C LEU A 119 -6.79 6.32 4.95
N LEU A 120 -7.34 6.13 3.76
CA LEU A 120 -7.81 7.20 2.90
C LEU A 120 -9.33 7.10 2.77
N CYS A 121 -10.00 8.25 2.76
CA CYS A 121 -11.45 8.32 2.57
C CYS A 121 -11.83 9.50 1.68
N MET A 122 -12.98 9.39 1.02
CA MET A 122 -13.60 10.53 0.35
C MET A 122 -14.21 11.46 1.41
N ARG A 123 -13.79 12.72 1.39
CA ARG A 123 -14.46 13.82 2.09
C ARG A 123 -14.90 14.84 1.05
N GLU A 124 -16.21 15.03 0.94
CA GLU A 124 -16.86 15.84 -0.11
C GLU A 124 -16.51 15.32 -1.52
N THR A 125 -15.50 15.90 -2.17
CA THR A 125 -15.04 15.53 -3.53
C THR A 125 -13.55 15.18 -3.58
N ARG A 126 -12.87 15.06 -2.42
CA ARG A 126 -11.41 14.81 -2.35
C ARG A 126 -11.09 13.62 -1.46
N MET A 127 -10.07 12.85 -1.84
CA MET A 127 -9.49 11.83 -0.96
C MET A 127 -8.60 12.49 0.10
N VAL A 128 -8.80 12.11 1.37
CA VAL A 128 -8.05 12.63 2.52
C VAL A 128 -7.34 11.48 3.23
N VAL A 129 -6.09 11.71 3.64
CA VAL A 129 -5.32 10.77 4.47
C VAL A 129 -5.70 10.94 5.95
N VAL A 130 -6.23 9.87 6.54
CA VAL A 130 -6.39 9.67 7.98
C VAL A 130 -5.18 8.86 8.45
N SER A 131 -4.22 9.54 9.06
CA SER A 131 -2.94 8.91 9.45
C SER A 131 -3.12 7.96 10.63
N LEU A 132 -2.53 6.76 10.55
CA LEU A 132 -2.43 5.78 11.65
C LEU A 132 -1.09 5.87 12.41
N LYS A 133 -0.43 7.05 12.36
CA LYS A 133 0.92 7.29 12.93
C LYS A 133 1.08 6.91 14.41
N SER A 134 0.00 6.71 15.16
CA SER A 134 0.01 6.43 16.60
C SER A 134 0.07 4.94 17.00
N PHE A 135 -0.10 3.97 16.09
CA PHE A 135 -0.14 2.55 16.49
C PHE A 135 1.19 1.78 16.44
N LEU A 136 2.24 2.34 15.82
CA LEU A 136 3.53 1.64 15.66
C LEU A 136 4.57 1.94 16.76
N ASN A 137 4.27 2.87 17.69
CA ASN A 137 5.13 3.18 18.84
C ASN A 137 4.60 2.62 20.17
N SER A 138 3.54 1.78 20.14
CA SER A 138 2.88 1.27 21.35
C SER A 138 3.06 -0.24 21.57
N TYR A 139 3.96 -0.91 20.86
CA TYR A 139 4.36 -2.30 21.09
C TYR A 139 5.87 -2.47 20.94
#